data_AF-A0A9J7A9C7-F1
#
_entry.id   AF-A0A9J7A9C7-F1
#
_cell.length_a   1.000
_cell.length_b   1.000
_cell.length_c   1.000
_cell.angle_alpha   90.00
_cell.angle_beta   90.00
_cell.angle_gamma   90.00
#
_symmetry.space_group_name_H-M   'P 1'
#
loop_
_entity.id
_entity.type
_entity.pdbx_description
1 polymer ?
#
loop_
_entity_poly.entity_id
_entity_poly.type
_entity_poly.pdbx_seq_one_letter_code
_entity_poly.pdbx_strand_id
1 'polypeptide(L)'
;MQISWSAERLFSACLYTRGSQEPMRCWERSRAGSYTSVLEAQDDIHFQLIETVAAQKKVLASAAFEVVADAQKYRRRRRNPWSFF
;
A
#
# COMPACT_ATOMS: atom_id res chain seq x y z
N MET A 1 -2.34 -9.99 0.67
CA MET A 1 -1.34 -9.18 -0.05
C MET A 1 0.06 -9.54 0.43
N GLN A 2 1.04 -9.53 -0.47
CA GLN A 2 2.45 -9.75 -0.14
C GLN A 2 3.25 -8.51 -0.50
N ILE A 3 4.08 -8.05 0.43
CA ILE A 3 5.04 -6.96 0.24
C ILE A 3 6.43 -7.59 0.31
N SER A 4 7.28 -7.29 -0.66
CA SER A 4 8.68 -7.70 -0.67
C SER A 4 9.58 -6.55 -1.09
N TRP A 5 10.73 -6.43 -0.46
CA TRP A 5 11.76 -5.47 -0.83
C TRP A 5 13.13 -6.15 -0.85
N SER A 6 14.04 -5.58 -1.66
CA SER A 6 15.44 -5.99 -1.74
C SER A 6 16.33 -4.77 -1.97
N ALA A 7 17.60 -4.87 -1.55
CA ALA A 7 18.59 -3.81 -1.66
C ALA A 7 20.00 -4.40 -1.83
N GLU A 8 20.90 -3.63 -2.44
CA GLU A 8 22.30 -4.06 -2.63
C GLU A 8 23.10 -4.07 -1.32
N ARG A 9 22.75 -3.18 -0.38
CA ARG A 9 23.43 -2.99 0.91
C ARG A 9 22.54 -3.42 2.07
N LEU A 10 23.15 -3.62 3.24
CA LEU A 10 22.42 -3.96 4.47
C LEU A 10 21.69 -2.73 4.99
N PHE A 11 20.40 -2.87 5.23
CA PHE A 11 19.54 -1.86 5.84
C PHE A 11 18.85 -2.42 7.07
N SER A 12 18.68 -1.56 8.07
CA SER A 12 17.68 -1.78 9.11
C SER A 12 16.49 -0.89 8.79
N ALA A 13 15.38 -1.52 8.44
CA ALA A 13 14.22 -0.83 7.90
C ALA A 13 12.93 -1.36 8.52
N CYS A 14 11.94 -0.48 8.66
CA CYS A 14 10.61 -0.81 9.15
C CYS A 14 9.56 -0.41 8.12
N LEU A 15 8.60 -1.32 7.91
CA LEU A 15 7.41 -1.12 7.10
C LEU A 15 6.33 -0.46 7.94
N TYR A 16 5.78 0.63 7.42
CA TYR A 16 4.68 1.39 8.00
C TYR A 16 3.54 1.52 7.00
N THR A 17 2.32 1.68 7.51
CA THR A 17 1.21 2.27 6.76
C THR A 17 1.16 3.78 7.03
N ARG A 18 0.77 4.55 6.01
CA ARG A 18 0.62 5.99 6.12
C ARG A 18 -0.43 6.32 7.18
N GLY A 19 -0.04 7.11 8.19
CA GLY A 19 -0.90 7.47 9.31
C GLY A 19 -0.73 6.59 10.55
N SER A 20 -0.09 5.42 10.44
CA SER A 20 0.28 4.62 11.61
C SER A 20 1.64 5.05 12.15
N GLN A 21 1.74 5.19 13.48
CA GLN A 21 3.02 5.36 14.16
C GLN A 21 3.68 4.03 14.52
N GLU A 22 2.92 2.94 14.51
CA GLU A 22 3.42 1.61 14.80
C GLU A 22 3.91 0.91 13.53
N PRO A 23 5.14 0.37 13.53
CA PRO A 23 5.64 -0.40 12.40
C PRO A 23 4.90 -1.74 12.32
N MET A 24 4.47 -2.10 11.10
CA MET A 24 3.89 -3.42 10.84
C MET A 24 4.94 -4.53 10.93
N ARG A 25 6.14 -4.23 10.45
CA ARG A 25 7.26 -5.18 10.43
C ARG A 25 8.58 -4.43 10.35
N CYS A 26 9.57 -4.89 11.09
CA CYS A 26 10.94 -4.41 10.98
C CYS A 26 11.89 -5.55 10.57
N TRP A 27 12.96 -5.16 9.89
CA TRP A 27 14.10 -6.01 9.58
C TRP A 27 15.37 -5.27 9.99
N GLU A 28 16.30 -5.99 10.59
CA GLU A 28 17.56 -5.44 11.06
C GLU A 28 18.71 -5.99 10.23
N ARG A 29 19.60 -5.10 9.77
CA ARG A 29 20.79 -5.43 8.98
C ARG A 29 20.49 -6.48 7.91
N SER A 30 19.42 -6.28 7.14
CA SER A 30 18.99 -7.19 6.08
C SER A 30 19.13 -6.54 4.72
N ARG A 31 19.34 -7.36 3.68
CA ARG A 31 19.30 -6.93 2.27
C ARG A 31 17.93 -7.17 1.63
N ALA A 32 17.04 -7.86 2.31
CA ALA A 32 15.70 -8.16 1.82
C ALA A 32 14.72 -8.40 2.96
N GLY A 33 13.44 -8.26 2.65
CA GLY A 33 12.38 -8.56 3.59
C GLY A 33 11.08 -8.87 2.86
N SER A 34 10.25 -9.70 3.48
CA SER A 34 8.90 -9.96 3.02
C SER A 34 7.93 -9.93 4.19
N TYR A 35 6.72 -9.46 3.91
CA TYR A 35 5.63 -9.40 4.85
C TYR A 35 4.32 -9.69 4.11
N THR A 36 3.57 -10.66 4.64
CA THR A 36 2.27 -11.05 4.11
C THR A 36 1.21 -10.65 5.11
N SER A 37 0.17 -9.98 4.63
CA SER A 37 -0.96 -9.59 5.46
C SER A 37 -2.27 -9.69 4.70
N VAL A 38 -3.34 -9.89 5.47
CA VAL A 38 -4.71 -9.74 5.00
C VAL A 38 -5.09 -8.27 5.21
N LEU A 39 -5.40 -7.58 4.12
CA LEU A 39 -5.85 -6.20 4.17
C LEU A 39 -7.36 -6.21 3.94
N GLU A 40 -8.09 -5.79 4.95
CA GLU A 40 -9.50 -5.42 4.82
C GLU A 40 -9.55 -3.91 4.59
N ALA A 41 -9.33 -3.51 3.34
CA ALA A 41 -9.23 -2.11 2.95
C ALA A 41 -10.54 -1.65 2.28
N GLN A 42 -11.21 -0.66 2.87
CA GLN A 42 -12.29 0.07 2.19
C GLN A 42 -11.75 1.23 1.33
N ASP A 43 -10.55 1.72 1.67
CA ASP A 43 -9.85 2.85 1.04
C ASP A 43 -8.42 2.46 0.64
N ASP A 44 -7.77 3.31 -0.15
CA ASP A 44 -6.39 3.14 -0.60
C ASP A 44 -5.40 3.08 0.58
N ILE A 45 -4.48 2.10 0.54
CA ILE A 45 -3.45 1.94 1.58
C ILE A 45 -2.09 2.32 1.03
N HIS A 46 -1.45 3.29 1.67
CA HIS A 46 -0.06 3.65 1.36
C HIS A 46 0.90 3.01 2.35
N PHE A 47 1.90 2.32 1.83
CA PHE A 47 3.00 1.72 2.56
C PHE A 47 4.27 2.54 2.40
N GLN A 48 5.06 2.58 3.48
CA GLN A 48 6.37 3.21 3.49
C GLN A 48 7.39 2.28 4.15
N LEU A 49 8.54 2.11 3.51
CA LEU A 49 9.70 1.46 4.08
C LEU A 49 10.65 2.54 4.59
N ILE A 50 10.94 2.56 5.88
CA ILE A 50 11.71 3.62 6.53
C ILE A 50 12.96 3.03 7.16
N GLU A 51 14.12 3.62 6.88
CA GLU A 51 15.40 3.30 7.53
C GLU A 51 15.41 3.82 8.98
N THR A 52 15.80 2.95 9.92
CA THR A 52 15.73 3.25 11.36
C THR A 52 17.09 3.51 12.01
N VAL A 53 18.20 3.16 11.35
CA VAL A 53 19.55 3.30 11.92
C VAL A 53 20.15 4.68 11.66
N ALA A 54 19.70 5.39 10.64
CA ALA A 54 20.13 6.76 10.42
C ALA A 54 19.58 7.68 11.52
N ALA A 55 20.37 8.67 11.95
CA ALA A 55 19.96 9.69 12.93
C ALA A 55 18.67 10.43 12.53
N GLN A 56 18.28 10.34 11.25
CA GLN A 56 17.00 10.77 10.73
C GLN A 56 16.29 9.59 10.09
N LYS A 57 15.02 9.39 10.43
CA LYS A 57 14.13 8.42 9.77
C LYS A 57 14.04 8.77 8.29
N LYS A 58 14.63 7.95 7.42
CA LYS A 58 14.65 8.19 5.97
C LYS A 58 13.70 7.23 5.28
N VAL A 59 12.81 7.75 4.44
CA VAL A 59 11.97 6.90 3.58
C VAL A 59 12.86 6.29 2.48
N LEU A 60 12.94 4.96 2.46
CA LEU A 60 13.67 4.18 1.45
C LEU A 60 12.80 3.89 0.23
N ALA A 61 11.52 3.59 0.45
CA ALA A 61 10.57 3.29 -0.62
C ALA A 61 9.12 3.56 -0.16
N SER A 62 8.23 3.76 -1.12
CA SER A 62 6.78 3.85 -0.89
C SER A 62 6.01 3.10 -1.97
N ALA A 63 4.86 2.55 -1.60
CA ALA A 63 3.94 1.87 -2.52
C ALA A 63 2.51 2.14 -2.09
N ALA A 64 1.58 2.22 -3.06
CA ALA A 64 0.15 2.35 -2.79
C ALA A 64 -0.58 1.08 -3.25
N PHE A 65 -1.54 0.64 -2.46
CA PHE A 65 -2.53 -0.35 -2.86
C PHE A 65 -3.85 0.39 -3.05
N GLU A 66 -4.24 0.59 -4.30
CA GLU A 66 -5.47 1.29 -4.66
C GLU A 66 -6.66 0.33 -4.65
N VAL A 67 -7.71 0.68 -3.92
CA VAL A 67 -8.95 -0.09 -3.85
C VAL A 67 -9.93 0.52 -4.85
N VAL A 68 -10.06 -0.12 -6.01
CA VAL A 68 -11.11 0.26 -6.97
C VAL A 68 -12.45 -0.25 -6.45
N ALA A 69 -13.14 0.56 -5.66
CA ALA A 69 -14.55 0.37 -5.38
C ALA A 69 -15.31 0.52 -6.70
N ASP A 70 -15.85 -0.59 -7.23
CA ASP A 70 -16.57 -0.63 -8.49
C ASP A 70 -17.78 0.33 -8.44
N ALA A 71 -17.57 1.56 -8.91
CA ALA A 71 -18.59 2.61 -9.01
C ALA A 71 -19.66 2.31 -10.09
N GLN A 72 -19.74 1.06 -10.58
CA GLN A 72 -20.73 0.63 -11.56
C GLN A 72 -22.18 0.72 -11.07
N LYS A 73 -22.44 0.84 -9.76
CA LYS A 73 -23.81 0.94 -9.23
C LYS A 73 -24.58 2.20 -9.66
N TYR A 74 -23.91 3.24 -10.19
CA TYR A 74 -24.57 4.50 -10.60
C TYR A 74 -24.58 4.78 -12.11
N ARG A 75 -24.24 3.83 -12.98
CA ARG A 75 -24.61 3.96 -14.41
C ARG A 75 -26.07 3.62 -14.61
N ARG A 76 -26.96 4.57 -14.28
CA ARG A 76 -28.33 4.56 -14.82
C ARG A 76 -28.22 4.52 -16.34
N ARG A 77 -28.53 3.36 -16.93
CA ARG A 77 -28.74 3.19 -18.36
C ARG A 77 -29.81 4.19 -18.77
N ARG A 78 -29.42 5.30 -19.41
CA ARG A 78 -30.37 6.27 -19.96
C ARG A 78 -31.21 5.50 -20.97
N ARG A 79 -32.48 5.24 -20.64
CA ARG A 79 -33.42 4.71 -21.62
C ARG A 79 -33.52 5.76 -22.72
N ASN A 80 -33.23 5.36 -23.94
CA ASN A 80 -33.44 6.21 -25.11
C ASN A 80 -34.92 6.61 -25.11
N PRO A 81 -35.27 7.91 -25.11
CA PRO A 81 -36.66 8.36 -25.03
C PRO A 81 -37.46 8.11 -26.31
N TRP A 82 -36.85 7.52 -27.35
CA TRP A 82 -37.53 7.14 -28.59
C TRP A 82 -37.74 5.63 -28.63
N SER A 83 -38.76 5.15 -27.93
CA SER A 83 -39.51 3.96 -28.35
C SER A 83 -40.92 4.42 -28.72
N PHE A 84 -41.11 4.74 -30.00
CA PHE A 84 -42.43 4.83 -30.62
C PHE A 84 -42.59 3.56 -31.46
N PHE A 85 -43.40 2.62 -30.97
CA PHE A 85 -44.14 1.66 -31.80
C PHE A 85 -45.48 1.41 -31.10
#